data_AF-A0A2J7VQL9-F1
#
_entry.id   AF-A0A2J7VQL9-F1
#
_cell.length_a   1.000
_cell.length_b   1.000
_cell.length_c   1.000
_cell.angle_alpha   90.00
_cell.angle_beta   90.00
_cell.angle_gamma   90.00
#
_symmetry.space_group_name_H-M   'P 1'
#
loop_
_entity.id
_entity.type
_entity.pdbx_description
1 polymer ?
#
loop_
_entity_poly.entity_id
_entity_poly.type
_entity_poly.pdbx_seq_one_letter_code
_entity_poly.pdbx_strand_id
1 'polypeptide(L)'
;MKKDSTPRIAILAIAACALWASSAASAGTSAWRCGNTYSDQPCPGGKPLALGDIPDARQKREADTSTREARAAGDRLERERLRQEKAQAGRHATLIDSRPPAPKADAGGAKKKKKGKKEPDYFSAHDPVATAKKKAEKAEKAGRRSAEKS
;
A
#
# COMPACT_ATOMS: atom_id res chain seq x y z
N MET A 1 33.64 -4.87 -67.73
CA MET A 1 33.76 -6.06 -66.86
C MET A 1 33.06 -5.74 -65.54
N LYS A 2 31.78 -6.12 -65.40
CA LYS A 2 30.96 -5.82 -64.23
C LYS A 2 31.03 -7.01 -63.27
N LYS A 3 31.16 -6.69 -61.99
CA LYS A 3 31.61 -7.55 -60.88
C LYS A 3 30.52 -8.51 -60.40
N ASP A 4 30.77 -9.81 -60.52
CA ASP A 4 29.98 -10.87 -59.89
C ASP A 4 30.44 -11.14 -58.43
N SER A 5 30.49 -10.12 -57.58
CA SER A 5 30.94 -10.27 -56.17
C SER A 5 29.84 -10.16 -55.12
N THR A 6 28.61 -9.82 -55.53
CA THR A 6 27.47 -9.61 -54.63
C THR A 6 26.92 -10.86 -53.93
N PRO A 7 26.82 -12.06 -54.54
CA PRO A 7 26.19 -13.19 -53.86
C PRO A 7 27.07 -13.79 -52.76
N ARG A 8 28.40 -13.73 -52.91
CA ARG A 8 29.35 -14.29 -51.93
C ARG A 8 29.42 -13.46 -50.64
N ILE A 9 29.31 -12.14 -50.75
CA ILE A 9 29.28 -11.24 -49.60
C ILE A 9 27.97 -11.42 -48.81
N ALA A 10 26.84 -11.59 -49.50
CA ALA A 10 25.55 -11.84 -48.86
C ALA A 10 25.53 -13.19 -48.12
N ILE A 11 26.11 -14.24 -48.70
CA ILE A 11 26.21 -15.56 -48.05
C ILE A 11 27.10 -15.50 -46.80
N LEU A 12 28.23 -14.79 -46.86
CA LEU A 12 29.11 -14.62 -45.70
C LEU A 12 28.44 -13.80 -44.58
N ALA A 13 27.66 -12.77 -44.92
CA ALA A 13 26.91 -11.98 -43.95
C ALA A 13 25.81 -12.78 -43.24
N ILE A 14 25.07 -13.62 -43.98
CA ILE A 14 24.03 -14.49 -43.39
C ILE A 14 24.65 -15.57 -42.49
N ALA A 15 25.79 -16.16 -42.91
CA ALA A 15 26.52 -17.12 -42.09
C ALA A 15 27.04 -16.51 -40.79
N ALA A 16 27.57 -15.28 -40.82
CA ALA A 16 28.02 -14.57 -39.62
C ALA A 16 26.87 -14.27 -38.64
N CYS A 17 25.69 -13.91 -39.14
CA CYS A 17 24.49 -13.71 -38.30
C CYS A 17 24.01 -15.00 -37.63
N ALA A 18 24.14 -16.16 -38.28
CA ALA A 18 23.76 -17.44 -37.70
C ALA A 18 24.70 -17.90 -36.56
N LEU A 19 25.99 -17.54 -36.63
CA LEU A 19 26.95 -17.82 -35.55
C LEU A 19 26.67 -17.00 -34.28
N TRP A 20 26.12 -15.79 -34.41
CA TRP A 20 25.75 -14.97 -33.24
C TRP A 20 24.39 -15.33 -32.65
N ALA A 21 23.49 -15.93 -33.43
CA ALA A 21 22.20 -16.41 -32.95
C ALA A 21 22.30 -17.73 -32.13
N SER A 22 23.45 -18.43 -32.21
CA SER A 22 23.62 -19.75 -31.59
C SER A 22 24.03 -19.73 -30.11
N SER A 23 24.20 -18.56 -29.48
CA SER A 23 24.48 -18.46 -28.03
C SER A 23 23.22 -18.38 -27.15
N ALA A 24 22.03 -18.37 -27.75
CA ALA A 24 20.75 -18.27 -27.03
C ALA A 24 19.94 -19.59 -27.04
N ALA A 25 20.60 -20.74 -27.24
CA ALA A 25 19.94 -22.04 -27.24
C ALA A 25 20.42 -22.92 -26.09
N SER A 26 19.56 -23.03 -25.07
CA SER A 26 19.47 -24.18 -24.16
C SER A 26 20.58 -24.39 -23.12
N ALA A 27 20.62 -23.51 -22.12
CA ALA A 27 20.83 -23.87 -20.72
C ALA A 27 20.17 -22.76 -19.89
N GLY A 28 19.45 -23.10 -18.81
CA GLY A 28 18.72 -22.09 -18.01
C GLY A 28 19.57 -20.85 -17.75
N THR A 29 18.99 -19.66 -17.87
CA THR A 29 19.68 -18.36 -17.72
C THR A 29 20.49 -18.36 -16.42
N SER A 30 21.77 -18.69 -16.49
CA SER A 30 22.60 -18.84 -15.31
C SER A 30 23.09 -17.46 -14.91
N ALA A 31 22.29 -16.75 -14.12
CA ALA A 31 22.74 -15.52 -13.49
C ALA A 31 23.64 -15.86 -12.30
N TRP A 32 24.62 -15.02 -12.03
CA TRP A 32 25.54 -15.15 -10.92
C TRP A 32 25.41 -13.91 -10.04
N ARG A 33 25.36 -14.11 -8.71
CA ARG A 33 25.44 -12.99 -7.77
C ARG A 33 26.91 -12.74 -7.42
N CYS A 34 27.44 -11.62 -7.90
CA CYS A 34 28.80 -11.15 -7.70
C CYS A 34 28.81 -10.08 -6.60
N GLY A 35 28.78 -10.50 -5.33
CA GLY A 35 28.68 -9.57 -4.21
C GLY A 35 27.33 -8.84 -4.19
N ASN A 36 27.29 -7.58 -4.62
CA ASN A 36 26.07 -6.75 -4.68
C ASN A 36 25.48 -6.58 -6.10
N THR A 37 26.13 -7.13 -7.12
CA THR A 37 25.68 -7.03 -8.51
C THR A 37 25.32 -8.40 -9.06
N TYR A 38 24.46 -8.42 -10.08
CA TYR A 38 24.11 -9.61 -10.84
C TYR A 38 24.86 -9.58 -12.17
N SER A 39 25.34 -10.74 -12.62
CA SER A 39 26.11 -10.89 -13.85
C SER A 39 25.64 -12.14 -14.58
N ASP A 40 25.57 -12.08 -15.91
CA ASP A 40 25.31 -13.24 -16.76
C ASP A 40 26.59 -14.06 -17.05
N GLN A 41 27.75 -13.54 -16.63
CA GLN A 41 29.04 -14.24 -16.67
C GLN A 41 29.48 -14.67 -15.26
N PRO A 42 30.10 -15.87 -15.11
CA PRO A 42 30.65 -16.32 -13.84
C PRO A 42 31.75 -15.37 -13.36
N CYS A 43 31.70 -15.01 -12.09
CA CYS A 43 32.65 -14.11 -11.45
C CYS A 43 33.38 -14.83 -10.30
N PRO A 44 34.63 -14.44 -9.99
CA PRO A 44 35.39 -15.04 -8.90
C PRO A 44 34.67 -14.78 -7.56
N GLY A 45 34.26 -15.86 -6.88
CA GLY A 45 33.48 -15.78 -5.65
C GLY A 45 31.97 -15.56 -5.84
N GLY A 46 31.48 -15.54 -7.08
CA GLY A 46 30.05 -15.46 -7.38
C GLY A 46 29.32 -16.74 -7.01
N LYS A 47 28.08 -16.61 -6.54
CA LYS A 47 27.18 -17.75 -6.35
C LYS A 47 26.28 -17.91 -7.58
N PRO A 48 26.18 -19.11 -8.18
CA PRO A 48 25.24 -19.35 -9.27
C PRO A 48 23.81 -19.28 -8.73
N LEU A 49 22.94 -18.57 -9.45
CA LEU A 49 21.50 -18.55 -9.21
C LEU A 49 20.83 -19.56 -10.12
N ALA A 50 20.09 -20.50 -9.54
CA ALA A 50 19.22 -21.40 -10.28
C ALA A 50 17.97 -20.64 -10.73
N LEU A 51 18.05 -19.94 -11.86
CA LEU A 51 16.88 -19.30 -12.49
C LEU A 51 16.17 -20.25 -13.48
N GLY A 52 16.66 -21.47 -13.64
CA GLY A 52 16.19 -22.45 -14.62
C GLY A 52 15.00 -23.30 -14.17
N ASP A 53 14.45 -23.08 -12.97
CA ASP A 53 13.29 -23.84 -12.49
C ASP A 53 12.03 -23.34 -13.21
N ILE A 54 11.81 -23.84 -14.43
CA ILE A 54 10.55 -23.67 -15.13
C ILE A 54 9.49 -24.39 -14.27
N PRO A 55 8.46 -23.68 -13.79
CA PRO A 55 7.48 -24.28 -12.91
C PRO A 55 6.82 -25.48 -13.59
N ASP A 56 6.85 -26.62 -12.90
CA ASP A 56 6.29 -27.87 -13.38
C ASP A 56 4.78 -27.71 -13.65
N ALA A 57 4.23 -28.51 -14.56
CA ALA A 57 2.82 -28.47 -14.92
C ALA A 57 1.91 -28.67 -13.70
N ARG A 58 2.34 -29.45 -12.70
CA ARG A 58 1.61 -29.58 -11.44
C ARG A 58 1.62 -28.32 -10.61
N GLN A 59 2.78 -27.67 -10.46
CA GLN A 59 2.93 -26.43 -9.71
C GLN A 59 2.08 -25.30 -10.32
N LYS A 60 2.02 -25.23 -11.65
CA LYS A 60 1.13 -24.29 -12.34
C LYS A 60 -0.34 -24.53 -12.02
N ARG A 61 -0.80 -25.78 -12.09
CA ARG A 61 -2.20 -26.12 -11.77
C ARG A 61 -2.56 -25.81 -10.33
N GLU A 62 -1.64 -26.05 -9.40
CA GLU A 62 -1.84 -25.73 -7.98
C GLU A 62 -1.93 -24.21 -7.75
N ALA A 63 -1.03 -23.43 -8.37
CA ALA A 63 -1.07 -21.97 -8.32
C ALA A 63 -2.35 -21.39 -8.96
N ASP A 64 -2.81 -21.97 -10.07
CA ASP A 64 -4.07 -21.56 -10.69
C ASP A 64 -5.28 -21.88 -9.81
N THR A 65 -5.25 -23.03 -9.13
CA THR A 65 -6.32 -23.45 -8.21
C THR A 65 -6.38 -22.52 -7.02
N SER A 66 -5.24 -22.25 -6.37
CA SER A 66 -5.17 -21.31 -5.23
C SER A 66 -5.59 -19.89 -5.63
N THR A 67 -5.24 -19.44 -6.83
CA THR A 67 -5.67 -18.14 -7.36
C THR A 67 -7.20 -18.08 -7.54
N ARG A 68 -7.81 -19.14 -8.08
CA ARG A 68 -9.28 -19.22 -8.25
C ARG A 68 -9.99 -19.21 -6.90
N GLU A 69 -9.47 -19.97 -5.93
CA GLU A 69 -10.03 -20.02 -4.57
C GLU A 69 -9.92 -18.66 -3.86
N ALA A 70 -8.77 -17.99 -3.96
CA ALA A 70 -8.56 -16.67 -3.39
C ALA A 70 -9.52 -15.63 -3.99
N ARG A 71 -9.74 -15.65 -5.31
CA ARG A 71 -10.74 -14.79 -5.98
C ARG A 71 -12.14 -15.06 -5.46
N ALA A 72 -12.55 -16.33 -5.41
CA ALA A 72 -13.87 -16.70 -4.89
C ALA A 72 -14.05 -16.31 -3.41
N ALA A 73 -13.00 -16.38 -2.60
CA ALA A 73 -13.01 -15.89 -1.22
C ALA A 73 -13.18 -14.36 -1.16
N GLY A 74 -12.46 -13.61 -2.00
CA GLY A 74 -12.62 -12.17 -2.15
C GLY A 74 -14.05 -11.76 -2.49
N ASP A 75 -14.65 -12.40 -3.49
CA ASP A 75 -16.04 -12.12 -3.90
C ASP A 75 -17.05 -12.42 -2.78
N ARG A 76 -16.80 -13.44 -1.96
CA ARG A 76 -17.63 -13.73 -0.78
C ARG A 76 -17.54 -12.62 0.24
N LEU A 77 -16.33 -12.16 0.56
CA LEU A 77 -16.11 -11.08 1.52
C LEU A 77 -16.71 -9.76 1.04
N GLU A 78 -16.63 -9.46 -0.25
CA GLU A 78 -17.27 -8.28 -0.83
C GLU A 78 -18.80 -8.35 -0.69
N ARG A 79 -19.41 -9.48 -1.05
CA ARG A 79 -20.86 -9.67 -0.86
C ARG A 79 -21.27 -9.54 0.59
N GLU A 80 -20.47 -10.07 1.51
CA GLU A 80 -20.73 -9.96 2.93
C GLU A 80 -20.63 -8.51 3.41
N ARG A 81 -19.57 -7.79 3.04
CA ARG A 81 -19.41 -6.37 3.32
C ARG A 81 -20.63 -5.58 2.83
N LEU A 82 -21.06 -5.77 1.59
CA LEU A 82 -22.24 -5.09 1.04
C LEU A 82 -23.52 -5.42 1.79
N ARG A 83 -23.68 -6.68 2.27
CA ARG A 83 -24.83 -7.07 3.10
C ARG A 83 -24.79 -6.39 4.46
N GLN A 84 -23.62 -6.33 5.10
CA GLN A 84 -23.44 -5.66 6.39
C GLN A 84 -23.68 -4.16 6.26
N GLU A 85 -23.16 -3.52 5.21
CA GLU A 85 -23.40 -2.10 4.93
C GLU A 85 -24.89 -1.81 4.71
N LYS A 86 -25.59 -2.65 3.94
CA LYS A 86 -27.05 -2.54 3.77
C LYS A 86 -27.82 -2.76 5.07
N ALA A 87 -27.43 -3.74 5.89
CA ALA A 87 -28.05 -4.00 7.19
C ALA A 87 -27.80 -2.88 8.19
N GLN A 88 -26.69 -2.14 8.04
CA GLN A 88 -26.36 -0.97 8.85
C GLN A 88 -26.83 0.34 8.24
N ALA A 89 -27.34 0.34 7.00
CA ALA A 89 -27.90 1.52 6.36
C ALA A 89 -29.11 2.02 7.17
N GLY A 90 -28.94 3.15 7.85
CA GLY A 90 -29.93 3.72 8.77
C GLY A 90 -29.54 3.64 10.26
N ARG A 91 -28.46 2.93 10.61
CA ARG A 91 -27.86 3.02 11.96
C ARG A 91 -26.91 4.21 12.00
N HIS A 92 -27.09 5.09 12.99
CA HIS A 92 -26.18 6.21 13.21
C HIS A 92 -24.85 5.72 13.79
N ALA A 93 -23.75 6.38 13.43
CA ALA A 93 -22.44 6.09 14.00
C ALA A 93 -22.50 6.23 15.53
N THR A 94 -22.29 5.12 16.24
CA THR A 94 -22.19 5.14 17.70
C THR A 94 -20.77 5.53 18.08
N LEU A 95 -20.64 6.57 18.91
CA LEU A 95 -19.36 6.93 19.51
C LEU A 95 -18.90 5.76 20.39
N ILE A 96 -17.83 5.09 19.97
CA ILE A 96 -17.13 4.13 20.82
C ILE A 96 -16.29 4.96 21.80
N ASP A 97 -16.85 5.23 22.98
CA ASP A 97 -16.11 5.85 24.07
C ASP A 97 -15.27 4.77 24.76
N SER A 98 -13.94 4.87 24.67
CA SER A 98 -13.00 4.01 25.40
C SER A 98 -13.02 4.27 26.92
N ARG A 99 -13.85 5.21 27.39
CA ARG A 99 -14.02 5.49 28.81
C ARG A 99 -14.61 4.26 29.51
N PRO A 100 -13.93 3.73 30.55
CA PRO A 100 -14.50 2.65 31.34
C PRO A 100 -15.84 3.12 31.94
N PRO A 101 -16.87 2.26 31.95
CA PRO A 101 -18.18 2.64 32.47
C PRO A 101 -18.01 3.10 33.91
N ALA A 102 -18.36 4.36 34.17
CA ALA A 102 -18.31 4.88 35.52
C ALA A 102 -19.23 4.02 36.41
N PRO A 103 -18.80 3.62 37.62
CA PRO A 103 -19.70 2.95 38.55
C PRO A 103 -20.91 3.86 38.78
N LYS A 104 -22.11 3.31 38.59
CA LYS A 104 -23.34 4.06 38.86
C LYS A 104 -23.36 4.35 40.37
N ALA A 105 -23.09 5.60 40.72
CA ALA A 105 -23.25 6.07 42.08
C ALA A 105 -24.74 6.24 42.35
N ASP A 106 -25.20 5.54 43.38
CA ASP A 106 -26.56 5.65 43.91
C ASP A 106 -26.90 7.09 44.26
N ALA A 107 -28.18 7.43 44.05
CA ALA A 107 -28.71 8.77 44.23
C ALA A 107 -28.46 9.29 45.66
N GLY A 108 -27.69 10.37 45.77
CA GLY A 108 -27.48 11.06 47.04
C GLY A 108 -26.81 12.42 46.88
N GLY A 109 -27.60 13.49 47.00
CA GLY A 109 -27.16 14.77 47.58
C GLY A 109 -26.52 15.79 46.63
N ALA A 110 -27.23 16.88 46.41
CA ALA A 110 -26.76 18.09 45.75
C ALA A 110 -25.55 18.75 46.47
N LYS A 111 -24.61 19.30 45.70
CA LYS A 111 -23.92 20.59 45.99
C LYS A 111 -23.18 21.14 44.76
N LYS A 112 -23.54 22.36 44.34
CA LYS A 112 -22.81 23.20 43.38
C LYS A 112 -21.39 23.50 43.89
N LYS A 113 -20.34 23.28 43.08
CA LYS A 113 -19.07 24.02 43.19
C LYS A 113 -18.42 24.33 41.84
N LYS A 114 -18.17 25.63 41.69
CA LYS A 114 -17.19 26.42 40.94
C LYS A 114 -16.34 25.77 39.81
N LYS A 115 -16.39 26.47 38.68
CA LYS A 115 -15.54 26.47 37.48
C LYS A 115 -14.03 26.38 37.81
N GLY A 116 -13.42 25.25 37.45
CA GLY A 116 -11.98 25.08 37.27
C GLY A 116 -11.77 24.25 36.01
N LYS A 117 -11.00 24.76 35.05
CA LYS A 117 -10.63 23.99 33.86
C LYS A 117 -9.77 22.82 34.32
N LYS A 118 -10.30 21.60 34.25
CA LYS A 118 -9.49 20.38 34.30
C LYS A 118 -8.77 20.27 32.96
N GLU A 119 -7.46 20.29 32.98
CA GLU A 119 -6.63 19.84 31.85
C GLU A 119 -7.00 18.38 31.54
N PRO A 120 -7.14 18.01 30.25
CA PRO A 120 -7.29 16.62 29.88
C PRO A 120 -5.91 15.94 29.95
N ASP A 121 -5.67 15.16 31.00
CA ASP A 121 -4.54 14.22 31.14
C ASP A 121 -4.66 13.00 30.19
N TYR A 122 -5.23 13.20 29.00
CA TYR A 122 -5.25 12.22 27.94
C TYR A 122 -5.29 12.95 26.60
N PHE A 123 -4.52 12.45 25.64
CA PHE A 123 -4.27 13.09 24.36
C PHE A 123 -5.57 13.50 23.65
N SER A 124 -5.98 14.75 23.87
CA SER A 124 -7.04 15.41 23.13
C SER A 124 -6.42 15.93 21.85
N ALA A 125 -6.70 15.26 20.73
CA ALA A 125 -6.36 15.76 19.41
C ALA A 125 -7.00 17.15 19.23
N HIS A 126 -6.16 18.17 19.23
CA HIS A 126 -6.61 19.54 19.02
C HIS A 126 -7.03 19.69 17.56
N ASP A 127 -8.32 19.95 17.33
CA ASP A 127 -8.82 20.29 16.01
C ASP A 127 -8.38 21.73 15.63
N PRO A 128 -7.47 21.91 14.66
CA PRO A 128 -6.91 23.22 14.32
C PRO A 128 -8.00 24.19 13.82
N VAL A 129 -9.08 23.67 13.22
CA VAL A 129 -10.18 24.49 12.68
C VAL A 129 -11.05 25.07 13.79
N ALA A 130 -11.27 24.31 14.87
CA ALA A 130 -12.04 24.77 16.03
C ALA A 130 -11.30 25.89 16.81
N THR A 131 -9.97 25.81 16.90
CA THR A 131 -9.16 26.84 17.57
C THR A 131 -9.09 28.13 16.76
N ALA A 132 -9.03 28.04 15.42
CA ALA A 132 -9.05 29.20 14.53
C ALA A 132 -10.39 29.95 14.60
N LYS A 133 -11.54 29.23 14.55
CA LYS A 133 -12.87 29.84 14.70
C LYS A 133 -13.03 30.56 16.04
N LYS A 134 -12.57 29.94 17.12
CA LYS A 134 -12.66 30.53 18.47
C LYS A 134 -11.78 31.78 18.64
N LYS A 135 -10.63 31.85 17.95
CA LYS A 135 -9.79 33.05 17.93
C LYS A 135 -10.43 34.17 17.10
N ALA A 136 -11.02 33.85 15.96
CA ALA A 136 -11.72 34.82 15.11
C ALA A 136 -12.93 35.45 15.81
N GLU A 137 -13.77 34.63 16.45
CA GLU A 137 -14.95 35.10 17.19
C GLU A 137 -14.56 35.98 18.39
N LYS A 138 -13.44 35.66 19.04
CA LYS A 138 -12.92 36.48 20.15
C LYS A 138 -12.34 37.81 19.68
N ALA A 139 -11.71 37.85 18.50
CA ALA A 139 -11.19 39.08 17.90
C ALA A 139 -12.33 40.01 17.43
N GLU A 140 -13.38 39.45 16.83
CA GLU A 140 -14.57 40.20 16.42
C GLU A 140 -15.29 40.82 17.63
N LYS A 141 -15.45 40.03 18.71
CA LYS A 141 -16.08 40.50 19.96
C LYS A 141 -15.24 41.54 20.70
N ALA A 142 -13.91 41.52 20.54
CA ALA A 142 -13.03 42.54 21.07
C ALA A 142 -13.12 43.85 20.26
N GLY A 143 -13.19 43.76 18.93
CA GLY A 143 -13.37 44.92 18.04
C GLY A 143 -14.70 45.64 18.27
N ARG A 144 -15.81 44.90 18.44
CA ARG A 144 -17.12 45.50 18.75
C ARG A 144 -17.17 46.21 20.10
N ARG A 145 -16.48 45.68 21.12
CA ARG A 145 -16.42 46.32 22.45
C ARG A 145 -15.57 47.59 22.48
N SER A 146 -14.64 47.75 21.54
CA SER A 146 -13.84 48.97 21.41
C SER A 146 -14.56 50.05 20.60
N ALA A 147 -15.50 49.68 19.71
CA ALA A 147 -16.30 50.63 18.93
C ALA A 147 -17.49 51.22 19.71
N GLU A 148 -17.99 50.54 20.74
CA GLU A 148 -19.10 51.01 21.59
C GLU A 148 -18.64 51.93 22.74
N LYS A 149 -17.33 52.20 22.85
CA LYS A 149 -16.72 53.03 23.91
C LYS A 149 -16.00 54.28 23.39
N SER A 150 -16.21 54.63 22.12
CA SER A 150 -15.82 55.93 21.54
C SER A 150 -17.05 56.80 21.32
#